data_AF-A0A1G7TL44-F1
#
_entry.id   AF-A0A1G7TL44-F1
#
_cell.length_a   1.000
_cell.length_b   1.000
_cell.length_c   1.000
_cell.angle_alpha   90.00
_cell.angle_beta   90.00
_cell.angle_gamma   90.00
#
_symmetry.space_group_name_H-M   'P 1'
#
loop_
_entity.id
_entity.type
_entity.pdbx_description
1 polymer ?
#
loop_
_entity_poly.entity_id
_entity_poly.type
_entity_poly.pdbx_seq_one_letter_code
_entity_poly.pdbx_strand_id
1 'polypeptide(L)'
;MNQAGIHDGMWVVGADAGDYVDQYGDIVTGDLVVVEQSRYQGSEREITVKEIHFFRDRYELRPVSDNEEHEPIAVPHDHSPDDDREVKIIGIVLTAYADLKSRRK
;
A
#
# COMPACT_ATOMS: atom_id res chain seq x y z
N MET A 1 -6.51 -8.22 0.75
CA MET A 1 -6.62 -7.51 2.05
C MET A 1 -7.81 -7.96 2.88
N ASN A 2 -8.49 -9.06 2.51
CA ASN A 2 -9.68 -9.52 3.21
C ASN A 2 -9.40 -10.02 4.64
N GLN A 3 -8.22 -10.58 4.89
CA GLN A 3 -7.79 -10.96 6.24
C GLN A 3 -7.53 -9.74 7.14
N ALA A 4 -7.28 -8.55 6.56
CA ALA A 4 -7.27 -7.27 7.28
C ALA A 4 -8.67 -6.63 7.39
N GLY A 5 -9.74 -7.35 7.00
CA GLY A 5 -11.11 -6.85 7.01
C GLY A 5 -11.47 -5.89 5.87
N ILE A 6 -10.57 -5.73 4.88
CA ILE A 6 -10.79 -4.88 3.70
C ILE A 6 -11.21 -5.77 2.53
N HIS A 7 -12.49 -5.73 2.20
CA HIS A 7 -13.08 -6.53 1.12
C HIS A 7 -13.28 -5.69 -0.15
N ASP A 8 -13.41 -6.39 -1.28
CA ASP A 8 -13.76 -5.74 -2.55
C ASP A 8 -15.06 -4.92 -2.43
N GLY A 9 -15.06 -3.74 -3.04
CA GLY A 9 -16.16 -2.77 -2.95
C GLY A 9 -16.20 -1.92 -1.67
N MET A 10 -15.29 -2.12 -0.72
CA MET A 10 -15.13 -1.21 0.43
C MET A 10 -14.33 0.05 0.06
N TRP A 11 -14.54 1.08 0.85
CA TRP A 11 -13.77 2.32 0.80
C TRP A 11 -12.72 2.33 1.90
N VAL A 12 -11.60 3.00 1.61
CA VAL A 12 -10.52 3.25 2.55
C VAL A 12 -10.42 4.75 2.79
N VAL A 13 -10.27 5.13 4.06
CA VAL A 13 -9.89 6.48 4.46
C VAL A 13 -8.40 6.46 4.75
N GLY A 14 -7.64 7.28 4.03
CA GLY A 14 -6.21 7.43 4.25
C GLY A 14 -5.80 8.85 4.58
N ALA A 15 -4.67 8.98 5.26
CA ALA A 15 -3.92 10.23 5.35
C ALA A 15 -2.76 10.20 4.35
N ASP A 16 -2.39 11.36 3.82
CA ASP A 16 -1.16 11.51 3.04
C ASP A 16 0.05 11.07 3.89
N ALA A 17 0.99 10.37 3.26
CA ALA A 17 2.12 9.79 3.98
C ALA A 17 3.04 10.84 4.59
N GLY A 18 3.30 11.95 3.88
CA GLY A 18 4.15 13.03 4.37
C GLY A 18 3.49 13.76 5.53
N ASP A 19 2.23 14.17 5.34
CA ASP A 19 1.46 14.85 6.39
C ASP A 19 1.31 13.97 7.65
N TYR A 20 1.12 12.65 7.47
CA TYR A 20 1.03 11.72 8.59
C TYR A 20 2.34 11.66 9.37
N VAL A 21 3.48 11.52 8.68
CA VAL A 21 4.79 11.45 9.33
C VAL A 21 5.10 12.73 10.10
N ASP A 22 4.82 13.88 9.50
CA ASP A 22 5.07 15.19 10.13
C ASP A 22 4.21 15.39 11.39
N GLN A 23 2.97 14.88 11.39
CA GLN A 23 2.00 15.11 12.46
C GLN A 23 2.00 14.03 13.56
N TYR A 24 2.20 12.76 13.19
CA TYR A 24 2.00 11.60 14.07
C TYR A 24 3.25 10.73 14.26
N GLY A 25 4.29 10.91 13.42
CA GLY A 25 5.55 10.18 13.49
C GLY A 25 5.70 9.08 12.42
N ASP A 26 6.78 8.32 12.52
CA ASP A 26 7.19 7.37 11.49
C ASP A 26 6.14 6.26 11.23
N ILE A 27 6.05 5.84 9.97
CA ILE A 27 5.35 4.60 9.59
C ILE A 27 6.11 3.41 10.17
N VAL A 28 5.41 2.49 10.82
CA VAL A 28 6.01 1.32 11.49
C VAL A 28 5.58 0.00 10.86
N THR A 29 6.30 -1.07 11.19
CA THR A 29 5.94 -2.42 10.73
C THR A 29 4.55 -2.79 11.24
N GLY A 30 3.70 -3.29 10.35
CA GLY A 30 2.30 -3.62 10.61
C GLY A 30 1.30 -2.56 10.17
N ASP A 31 1.77 -1.36 9.79
CA ASP A 31 0.87 -0.35 9.24
C ASP A 31 0.33 -0.76 7.87
N LEU A 32 -0.94 -0.44 7.65
CA LEU A 32 -1.57 -0.59 6.33
C LEU A 32 -1.31 0.69 5.53
N VAL A 33 -0.69 0.55 4.37
CA VAL A 33 -0.28 1.67 3.53
C VAL A 33 -0.90 1.59 2.14
N VAL A 34 -1.17 2.76 1.56
CA VAL A 34 -1.55 2.93 0.16
C VAL A 34 -0.28 3.09 -0.66
N VAL A 35 -0.12 2.21 -1.63
CA VAL A 35 1.06 2.10 -2.47
C VAL A 35 0.68 2.41 -3.91
N GLU A 36 1.36 3.38 -4.51
CA GLU A 36 1.37 3.59 -5.96
C GLU A 36 2.55 2.83 -6.54
N GLN A 37 2.28 2.05 -7.58
CA GLN A 37 3.31 1.40 -8.39
C GLN A 37 3.19 1.91 -9.81
N SER A 38 4.30 2.37 -10.36
CA SER A 38 4.36 2.85 -11.74
C SER A 38 5.25 1.93 -12.58
N ARG A 39 4.87 1.70 -13.84
CA ARG A 39 5.66 0.97 -14.84
C ARG A 39 5.77 1.78 -16.12
N TYR A 40 6.78 1.49 -16.93
CA TYR A 40 6.96 2.10 -18.26
C TYR A 40 6.94 3.64 -18.21
N GLN A 41 7.78 4.22 -17.34
CA GLN A 41 7.86 5.67 -17.13
C GLN A 41 6.52 6.30 -16.72
N GLY A 42 5.71 5.57 -15.94
CA GLY A 42 4.44 6.06 -15.41
C GLY A 42 3.26 5.97 -16.38
N SER A 43 3.42 5.29 -17.52
CA SER A 43 2.31 5.00 -18.44
C SER A 43 1.26 4.08 -17.80
N GLU A 44 1.71 3.17 -16.96
CA GLU A 44 0.84 2.36 -16.11
C GLU A 44 1.02 2.77 -14.65
N ARG A 45 -0.11 2.95 -13.95
CA ARG A 45 -0.14 3.23 -12.52
C ARG A 45 -1.16 2.33 -11.85
N GLU A 46 -0.73 1.67 -10.79
CA GLU A 46 -1.56 0.81 -9.97
C GLU A 46 -1.54 1.32 -8.53
N ILE A 47 -2.72 1.51 -7.94
CA ILE A 47 -2.86 1.87 -6.53
C ILE A 47 -3.36 0.65 -5.77
N THR A 48 -2.64 0.26 -4.73
CA THR A 48 -2.95 -0.93 -3.93
C THR A 48 -2.81 -0.65 -2.44
N VAL A 49 -3.44 -1.46 -1.60
CA VAL A 49 -3.23 -1.45 -0.14
C VAL A 49 -2.43 -2.67 0.27
N LYS A 50 -1.39 -2.48 1.07
CA LYS A 50 -0.48 -3.52 1.58
C LYS A 50 -0.13 -3.24 3.04
N GLU A 51 0.29 -4.26 3.78
CA GLU A 51 0.90 -4.11 5.10
C GLU A 51 2.41 -3.97 4.95
N ILE A 52 3.00 -2.96 5.60
CA ILE A 52 4.44 -2.69 5.50
C ILE A 52 5.24 -3.43 6.58
N HIS A 53 6.39 -3.98 6.18
CA HIS A 53 7.34 -4.65 7.06
C HIS A 53 8.73 -4.11 6.79
N PHE A 54 9.34 -3.48 7.78
CA PHE A 54 10.70 -2.96 7.67
C PHE A 54 11.74 -3.99 8.09
N PHE A 55 12.76 -4.16 7.26
CA PHE A 55 13.95 -4.95 7.53
C PHE A 55 15.18 -4.05 7.47
N ARG A 56 16.35 -4.61 7.76
CA ARG A 56 17.60 -3.84 7.80
C ARG A 56 18.02 -3.32 6.40
N ASP A 57 17.77 -4.11 5.38
CA ASP A 57 18.24 -3.94 3.99
C ASP A 57 17.15 -3.50 3.01
N ARG A 58 15.89 -3.65 3.40
CA ARG A 58 14.72 -3.46 2.56
C ARG A 58 13.48 -3.22 3.41
N TYR A 59 12.39 -2.83 2.76
CA TYR A 59 11.05 -3.04 3.30
C TYR A 59 10.25 -3.95 2.37
N GLU A 60 9.25 -4.62 2.93
CA GLU A 60 8.33 -5.48 2.19
C GLU A 60 6.91 -4.96 2.32
N LEU A 61 6.19 -4.97 1.20
CA LEU A 61 4.77 -4.64 1.13
C LEU A 61 4.01 -5.94 0.93
N ARG A 62 3.43 -6.44 2.02
CA ARG A 62 2.80 -7.76 2.07
C ARG A 62 1.29 -7.65 1.90
N PRO A 63 0.67 -8.53 1.10
CA PRO A 63 -0.78 -8.66 1.11
C PRO A 63 -1.21 -9.37 2.38
N VAL A 64 -2.19 -8.80 3.09
CA VAL A 64 -2.89 -9.49 4.19
C VAL A 64 -4.15 -10.12 3.60
N SER A 65 -3.97 -11.23 2.87
CA SER A 65 -5.03 -11.88 2.11
C SER A 65 -4.92 -13.40 2.21
N ASP A 66 -6.04 -14.09 2.08
CA ASP A 66 -6.10 -15.55 1.95
C ASP A 66 -5.71 -16.08 0.56
N ASN A 67 -5.58 -15.19 -0.44
CA ASN A 67 -5.17 -15.58 -1.78
C ASN A 67 -3.64 -15.75 -1.84
N GLU A 68 -3.21 -17.01 -1.98
CA GLU A 68 -1.80 -17.41 -2.06
C GLU A 68 -1.08 -16.89 -3.33
N GLU A 69 -1.82 -16.51 -4.37
CA GLU A 69 -1.24 -15.92 -5.60
C GLU A 69 -0.77 -14.47 -5.37
N HIS A 70 -1.13 -13.84 -4.25
CA HIS A 70 -0.68 -12.49 -3.96
C HIS A 70 0.71 -12.50 -3.33
N GLU A 71 1.72 -12.18 -4.14
CA GLU A 71 3.11 -12.13 -3.70
C GLU A 71 3.45 -10.81 -2.97
N PRO A 72 4.32 -10.85 -1.95
CA PRO A 72 4.95 -9.68 -1.37
C PRO A 72 5.79 -8.89 -2.38
N ILE A 73 5.85 -7.57 -2.21
CA ILE A 73 6.74 -6.71 -2.97
C ILE A 73 7.90 -6.31 -2.07
N ALA A 74 9.11 -6.76 -2.38
CA ALA A 74 10.33 -6.36 -1.68
C ALA A 74 10.94 -5.13 -2.36
N VAL A 75 11.19 -4.06 -1.58
CA VAL A 75 11.83 -2.84 -2.06
C VAL A 75 13.13 -2.61 -1.29
N PRO A 76 14.29 -2.75 -1.96
CA PRO A 76 15.59 -2.43 -1.35
C PRO A 76 15.66 -0.95 -0.94
N HIS A 77 16.36 -0.65 0.15
CA HIS A 77 16.61 0.77 0.52
C HIS A 77 17.53 1.47 -0.48
N ASP A 78 18.44 0.69 -1.09
CA ASP A 78 19.35 1.18 -2.13
C ASP A 78 18.64 1.05 -3.48
N HIS A 79 18.00 2.13 -3.92
CA HIS A 79 17.31 2.18 -5.20
C HIS A 79 18.34 2.06 -6.34
N SER A 80 18.52 0.86 -6.89
CA SER A 80 19.20 0.71 -8.18
C SER A 80 18.23 1.15 -9.31
N PRO A 81 18.64 2.01 -10.25
CA PRO A 81 17.79 2.51 -11.34
C PRO A 81 17.42 1.49 -12.43
N ASP A 82 17.84 0.22 -12.30
CA ASP A 82 17.72 -0.79 -13.37
C ASP A 82 16.35 -1.48 -13.45
N ASP A 83 15.40 -1.16 -12.56
CA ASP A 83 14.04 -1.71 -12.63
C ASP A 83 13.09 -0.63 -13.16
N ASP A 84 12.39 -0.90 -14.27
CA ASP A 84 11.36 -0.03 -14.90
C ASP A 84 10.12 0.20 -14.00
N ARG A 85 10.23 -0.12 -12.71
CA ARG A 85 9.19 -0.14 -11.70
C ARG A 85 9.53 0.82 -10.58
N GLU A 86 8.67 1.82 -10.41
CA GLU A 86 8.75 2.74 -9.27
C GLU A 86 7.69 2.36 -8.24
N VAL A 87 8.06 2.32 -6.96
CA VAL A 87 7.14 2.01 -5.85
C VAL A 87 7.15 3.17 -4.88
N LYS A 88 5.98 3.75 -4.60
CA LYS A 88 5.82 4.89 -3.70
C LYS A 88 4.73 4.61 -2.67
N ILE A 89 5.02 4.87 -1.41
CA ILE A 89 4.01 4.95 -0.36
C ILE A 89 3.40 6.34 -0.42
N ILE A 90 2.11 6.41 -0.76
CA ILE A 90 1.39 7.69 -0.95
C ILE A 90 0.45 8.02 0.21
N GLY A 91 0.17 7.05 1.08
CA GLY A 91 -0.67 7.29 2.25
C GLY A 91 -0.68 6.14 3.24
N ILE A 92 -1.21 6.41 4.42
CA ILE A 92 -1.48 5.41 5.46
C ILE A 92 -2.99 5.21 5.59
N VAL A 93 -3.42 3.97 5.78
CA VAL A 93 -4.82 3.60 5.97
C VAL A 93 -5.22 3.83 7.43
N LEU A 94 -6.20 4.69 7.64
CA LEU A 94 -6.75 4.99 8.96
C LEU A 94 -7.95 4.11 9.31
N THR A 95 -8.80 3.84 8.32
CA THR A 95 -9.97 2.96 8.46
C THR A 95 -10.47 2.49 7.11
N ALA A 96 -11.23 1.40 7.09
CA ALA A 96 -12.02 0.96 5.94
C ALA A 96 -13.51 0.88 6.30
N TYR A 97 -14.40 1.11 5.34
CA TYR A 97 -15.84 1.00 5.55
C TYR A 97 -16.57 0.52 4.29
N ALA A 98 -17.68 -0.18 4.49
CA ALA A 98 -18.60 -0.52 3.41
C ALA A 98 -19.54 0.65 3.13
N ASP A 99 -19.58 1.13 1.88
CA ASP A 99 -20.59 2.10 1.47
C ASP A 99 -21.88 1.39 1.07
N LEU A 100 -22.83 1.33 2.01
CA LEU A 100 -24.13 0.69 1.83
C LEU A 100 -25.03 1.41 0.82
N LYS A 101 -24.71 2.65 0.42
CA LYS A 101 -25.48 3.44 -0.54
C LYS A 101 -24.89 3.41 -1.94
N SER A 102 -23.72 2.81 -2.11
CA SER A 102 -23.10 2.59 -3.42
C SER A 102 -24.01 1.69 -4.26
N ARG A 103 -24.85 2.31 -5.09
CA ARG A 103 -25.52 1.60 -6.19
C ARG A 103 -24.50 1.49 -7.29
N ARG A 104 -23.94 0.28 -7.45
CA ARG A 104 -23.14 -0.12 -8.62
C ARG A 104 -23.88 0.37 -9.88
N LYS A 105 -23.29 1.31 -10.61
CA LYS A 105 -23.79 1.74 -11.92
C LYS A 105 -23.45 0.71 -12.98
#